data_AF-A0A1I7TNM3-F1
#
_entry.id   AF-A0A1I7TNM3-F1
#
_cell.length_a   1.000
_cell.length_b   1.000
_cell.length_c   1.000
_cell.angle_alpha   90.00
_cell.angle_beta   90.00
_cell.angle_gamma   90.00
#
_symmetry.space_group_name_H-M   'P 1'
#
loop_
_entity.id
_entity.type
_entity.pdbx_description
1 polymer ?
#
loop_
_entity_poly.entity_id
_entity_poly.type
_entity_poly.pdbx_seq_one_letter_code
_entity_poly.pdbx_strand_id
1 'polypeptide(L)'
;MKSKGENLHTRGLIPSTIRNDSSRTTWECSPECGTVVNQIVDRITTFGGFSLMVDYGHDGSRNTHSFRAYKKHKQVDPLANPGEVDLTADVDFGYLSSLVEDRALVYGPKEQRDFLTQLGIEHRLRRLLKICENREQQENLIKSYNMLLGDMGTRFKAWALFPKTLQFILEQRGGPVGFLTKELKE
;
A
#
# COMPACT_ATOMS: atom_id res chain seq x y z
N MET A 1 16.21 -8.10 -16.32
CA MET A 1 16.35 -6.83 -17.06
C MET A 1 17.81 -6.34 -17.15
N LYS A 2 18.37 -6.18 -18.37
CA LYS A 2 19.59 -5.38 -18.60
C LYS A 2 19.15 -3.93 -18.86
N SER A 3 19.23 -3.06 -17.85
CA SER A 3 18.80 -1.67 -17.99
C SER A 3 19.75 -0.89 -18.91
N LYS A 4 19.22 -0.20 -19.94
CA LYS A 4 20.01 0.64 -20.85
C LYS A 4 20.70 1.82 -20.15
N GLY A 5 20.21 2.23 -18.97
CA GLY A 5 20.76 3.32 -18.16
C GLY A 5 21.56 2.85 -16.94
N GLU A 6 21.95 1.57 -16.91
CA GLU A 6 22.73 1.04 -15.80
C GLU A 6 24.15 1.63 -15.73
N ASN A 7 24.53 2.13 -14.56
CA ASN A 7 25.88 2.57 -14.23
C ASN A 7 26.24 2.09 -12.80
N LEU A 8 27.46 2.39 -12.36
CA LEU A 8 27.96 1.96 -11.04
C LEU A 8 27.05 2.40 -9.88
N HIS A 9 26.40 3.56 -10.01
CA HIS A 9 25.53 4.14 -8.98
C HIS A 9 24.13 3.54 -8.98
N THR A 10 23.61 3.10 -10.13
CA THR A 10 22.26 2.52 -10.22
C THR A 10 22.26 1.00 -10.06
N ARG A 11 23.40 0.33 -10.24
CA ARG A 11 23.52 -1.12 -10.13
C ARG A 11 23.09 -1.67 -8.77
N GLY A 12 23.40 -0.94 -7.68
CA GLY A 12 23.03 -1.32 -6.32
C GLY A 12 21.56 -1.10 -5.96
N LEU A 13 20.83 -0.28 -6.74
CA LEU A 13 19.43 0.04 -6.48
C LEU A 13 18.46 -1.00 -7.06
N ILE A 14 18.92 -1.85 -7.99
CA ILE A 14 18.09 -2.87 -8.64
C ILE A 14 18.38 -4.23 -8.01
N PRO A 15 17.42 -4.83 -7.27
CA PRO A 15 17.57 -6.15 -6.68
C PRO A 15 17.91 -7.22 -7.73
N SER A 16 18.64 -8.26 -7.31
CA SER A 16 19.02 -9.38 -8.19
C SER A 16 17.81 -10.09 -8.78
N THR A 17 16.72 -10.22 -8.03
CA THR A 17 15.45 -10.80 -8.48
C THR A 17 14.86 -10.04 -9.66
N ILE A 18 14.74 -8.71 -9.55
CA ILE A 18 14.29 -7.81 -10.63
C ILE A 18 15.26 -7.84 -11.82
N ARG A 19 16.57 -7.87 -11.55
CA ARG A 19 17.61 -7.93 -12.58
C ARG A 19 17.58 -9.23 -13.37
N ASN A 20 17.27 -10.35 -12.72
CA ASN A 20 17.26 -11.66 -13.35
C ASN A 20 15.91 -11.98 -14.00
N ASP A 21 14.86 -11.25 -13.67
CA ASP A 21 13.55 -11.33 -14.34
C ASP A 21 13.66 -10.79 -15.78
N SER A 22 13.60 -11.70 -16.76
CA SER A 22 13.63 -11.40 -18.19
C SER A 22 12.25 -11.01 -18.75
N SER A 23 11.17 -11.33 -18.02
CA SER A 23 9.80 -10.96 -18.41
C SER A 23 9.47 -9.50 -18.07
N ARG A 24 10.24 -8.90 -17.16
CA ARG A 24 10.09 -7.52 -16.71
C ARG A 24 10.64 -6.53 -17.73
N THR A 25 9.77 -5.64 -18.19
CA THR A 25 10.06 -4.56 -19.13
C THR A 25 10.29 -3.24 -18.41
N THR A 26 9.54 -2.99 -17.34
CA THR A 26 9.61 -1.74 -16.56
C THR A 26 9.62 -2.05 -15.06
N TRP A 27 10.36 -1.23 -14.31
CA TRP A 27 10.39 -1.27 -12.85
C TRP A 27 10.66 0.14 -12.34
N GLU A 28 9.82 0.61 -11.42
CA GLU A 28 9.91 1.92 -10.79
C GLU A 28 10.25 1.71 -9.32
N CYS A 29 11.17 2.51 -8.77
CA CYS A 29 11.57 2.41 -7.38
C CYS A 29 11.77 3.80 -6.77
N SER A 30 11.51 3.92 -5.46
CA SER A 30 11.75 5.13 -4.68
C SER A 30 12.74 4.83 -3.54
N PRO A 31 14.04 5.16 -3.71
CA PRO A 31 15.03 4.97 -2.65
C PRO A 31 14.73 5.75 -1.37
N GLU A 32 14.09 6.91 -1.50
CA GLU A 32 13.68 7.74 -0.36
C GLU A 32 12.59 7.06 0.47
N CYS A 33 11.57 6.47 -0.17
CA CYS A 33 10.58 5.66 0.53
C CYS A 33 11.27 4.50 1.27
N GLY A 34 12.24 3.84 0.64
CA GLY A 34 13.05 2.81 1.29
C GLY A 34 13.72 3.34 2.58
N THR A 35 14.32 4.53 2.52
CA THR A 35 14.95 5.17 3.70
C THR A 35 13.94 5.43 4.81
N VAL A 36 12.78 6.00 4.48
CA VAL A 36 11.72 6.29 5.46
C VAL A 36 11.21 5.02 6.12
N VAL A 37 10.96 3.97 5.34
CA VAL A 37 10.49 2.67 5.85
C VAL A 37 11.52 2.03 6.79
N ASN A 38 12.81 2.10 6.44
CA ASN A 38 13.88 1.64 7.33
C ASN A 38 13.84 2.37 8.68
N GLN A 39 13.72 3.70 8.67
CA GLN A 39 13.65 4.48 9.90
C GLN A 39 12.38 4.20 10.72
N ILE A 40 11.26 3.86 10.08
CA ILE A 40 10.03 3.42 10.77
C ILE A 40 10.30 2.09 11.49
N VAL A 41 10.92 1.13 10.81
CA VAL A 41 11.24 -0.18 11.38
C VAL A 41 12.24 -0.08 12.52
N ASP A 42 13.27 0.76 12.39
CA ASP A 42 14.23 0.99 13.47
C ASP A 42 13.53 1.55 14.72
N ARG A 43 12.57 2.48 14.55
CA ARG A 43 11.78 3.01 15.66
C ARG A 43 10.88 1.95 16.29
N ILE A 44 10.15 1.17 15.48
CA ILE A 44 9.24 0.14 15.98
C ILE A 44 9.99 -0.97 16.72
N THR A 45 11.15 -1.37 16.21
CA THR A 45 11.97 -2.44 16.82
C THR A 45 12.69 -1.96 18.08
N THR A 46 13.06 -0.68 18.17
CA THR A 46 13.74 -0.11 19.35
C THR A 46 12.77 0.30 20.45
N PHE A 47 11.66 0.96 20.10
CA PHE A 47 10.76 1.62 21.05
C PHE A 47 9.36 0.99 21.13
N GLY A 48 9.10 -0.05 20.32
CA GLY A 48 7.78 -0.67 20.21
C GLY A 48 6.81 0.12 19.33
N GLY A 49 5.59 -0.39 19.21
CA GLY A 49 4.54 0.15 18.34
C GLY A 49 4.35 -0.69 17.07
N PHE A 50 3.64 -0.12 16.11
CA PHE A 50 3.43 -0.68 14.77
C PHE A 50 3.16 0.46 13.79
N SER A 51 3.26 0.20 12.49
CA SER A 51 2.83 1.14 11.46
C SER A 51 1.69 0.56 10.63
N LEU A 52 0.84 1.45 10.11
CA LEU A 52 -0.12 1.18 9.06
C LEU A 52 0.02 2.26 8.00
N MET A 53 0.26 1.84 6.77
CA MET A 53 0.41 2.72 5.62
C MET A 53 -0.64 2.31 4.59
N VAL A 54 -1.34 3.30 4.03
CA VAL A 54 -2.43 3.09 3.08
C VAL A 54 -2.22 4.02 1.90
N ASP A 55 -1.97 3.45 0.73
CA ASP A 55 -1.76 4.23 -0.50
C ASP A 55 -2.11 3.41 -1.75
N TYR A 56 -2.20 4.08 -2.89
CA TYR A 56 -2.26 3.44 -4.20
C TYR A 56 -0.97 2.69 -4.48
N GLY A 57 -1.05 1.41 -4.82
CA GLY A 57 0.15 0.62 -5.00
C GLY A 57 -0.07 -0.81 -5.47
N HIS A 58 1.04 -1.54 -5.52
CA HIS A 58 1.09 -2.93 -5.90
C HIS A 58 2.07 -3.71 -5.03
N ASP A 59 2.06 -5.03 -5.17
CA ASP A 59 2.86 -6.02 -4.44
C ASP A 59 4.20 -6.36 -5.12
N GLY A 60 4.74 -5.46 -5.94
CA GLY A 60 5.91 -5.72 -6.80
C GLY A 60 5.63 -6.44 -8.12
N SER A 61 4.41 -6.91 -8.37
CA SER A 61 4.08 -7.64 -9.62
C SER A 61 3.93 -6.74 -10.86
N ARG A 62 3.77 -5.42 -10.68
CA ARG A 62 3.51 -4.49 -11.80
C ARG A 62 4.67 -4.46 -12.80
N ASN A 63 4.31 -4.51 -14.09
CA ASN A 63 5.24 -4.49 -15.21
C ASN A 63 4.96 -3.33 -16.20
N THR A 64 4.27 -2.30 -15.73
CA THR A 64 3.93 -1.09 -16.50
C THR A 64 4.23 0.15 -15.70
N HIS A 65 4.48 1.26 -16.38
CA HIS A 65 4.69 2.55 -15.73
C HIS A 65 3.52 2.96 -14.83
N SER A 66 3.85 3.60 -13.71
CA SER A 66 2.87 4.14 -12.78
C SER A 66 2.95 5.66 -12.65
N PHE A 67 4.04 6.29 -13.10
CA PHE A 67 4.18 7.74 -13.07
C PHE A 67 3.10 8.45 -13.91
N ARG A 68 2.31 9.30 -13.25
CA ARG A 68 1.17 10.02 -13.83
C ARG A 68 1.15 11.45 -13.29
N ALA A 69 0.44 12.32 -14.01
CA ALA A 69 0.16 13.67 -13.57
C ALA A 69 -1.34 14.00 -13.69
N TYR A 70 -1.84 14.81 -12.76
CA TYR A 70 -3.23 15.27 -12.74
C TYR A 70 -3.33 16.79 -12.62
N LYS A 71 -4.26 17.38 -13.37
CA LYS A 71 -4.66 18.80 -13.25
C LYS A 71 -6.17 18.90 -13.39
N LYS A 72 -6.84 19.55 -12.43
CA LYS A 72 -8.31 19.71 -12.40
C LYS A 72 -9.07 18.39 -12.62
N HIS A 73 -8.67 17.34 -11.90
CA HIS A 73 -9.24 15.98 -11.95
C HIS A 73 -9.14 15.27 -13.31
N LYS A 74 -8.23 15.69 -14.19
CA LYS A 74 -7.94 15.00 -15.46
C LYS A 74 -6.48 14.60 -15.50
N GLN A 75 -6.21 13.42 -16.05
CA GLN A 75 -4.85 12.99 -16.30
C GLN A 75 -4.26 13.83 -17.45
N VAL A 76 -3.03 14.30 -17.26
CA VAL A 76 -2.28 15.11 -18.22
C VAL A 76 -0.89 14.53 -18.43
N ASP A 77 -0.19 14.98 -19.46
CA ASP A 77 1.23 14.64 -19.66
C ASP A 77 2.07 15.21 -18.50
N PRO A 78 2.83 14.38 -17.77
CA PRO A 78 3.69 14.83 -16.66
C PRO A 78 4.73 15.90 -17.02
N LEU A 79 5.14 15.98 -18.30
CA LEU A 79 6.18 16.91 -18.75
C LEU A 79 5.62 18.22 -19.30
N ALA A 80 4.29 18.35 -19.44
CA ALA A 80 3.69 19.48 -20.16
C ALA A 80 3.72 20.79 -19.37
N ASN A 81 3.55 20.78 -18.04
CA ASN A 81 3.51 22.00 -17.22
C ASN A 81 4.18 21.78 -15.84
N PRO A 82 5.52 21.67 -15.78
CA PRO A 82 6.24 21.40 -14.53
C PRO A 82 5.95 22.45 -13.45
N GLY A 83 5.69 21.98 -12.22
CA GLY A 83 5.32 22.84 -11.10
C GLY A 83 3.84 23.23 -11.02
N GLU A 84 3.05 22.97 -12.06
CA GLU A 84 1.60 23.28 -12.10
C GLU A 84 0.69 22.04 -12.11
N VAL A 85 1.27 20.85 -12.08
CA VAL A 85 0.55 19.57 -12.11
C VAL A 85 0.90 18.75 -10.87
N ASP A 86 -0.07 18.01 -10.37
CA ASP A 86 0.13 17.07 -9.28
C ASP A 86 0.74 15.78 -9.84
N LEU A 87 1.88 15.35 -9.31
CA LEU A 87 2.63 14.18 -9.76
C LEU A 87 2.40 13.01 -8.80
N THR A 88 2.16 11.83 -9.34
CA THR A 88 1.94 10.62 -8.54
C THR A 88 2.55 9.41 -9.21
N ALA A 89 2.94 8.43 -8.40
CA ALA A 89 3.37 7.10 -8.80
C ALA A 89 2.81 6.09 -7.79
N ASP A 90 2.63 4.85 -8.23
CA ASP A 90 2.15 3.78 -7.37
C ASP A 90 3.25 3.35 -6.39
N VAL A 91 2.89 3.06 -5.15
CA VAL A 91 3.81 2.52 -4.15
C VAL A 91 4.10 1.04 -4.46
N ASP A 92 5.37 0.70 -4.61
CA ASP A 92 5.82 -0.69 -4.69
C ASP A 92 5.98 -1.27 -3.27
N PHE A 93 4.88 -1.74 -2.69
CA PHE A 93 4.88 -2.37 -1.37
C PHE A 93 5.68 -3.67 -1.33
N GLY A 94 5.84 -4.37 -2.47
CA GLY A 94 6.67 -5.56 -2.56
C GLY A 94 8.15 -5.23 -2.36
N TYR A 95 8.64 -4.22 -3.08
CA TYR A 95 9.97 -3.66 -2.87
C TYR A 95 10.18 -3.20 -1.43
N LEU A 96 9.28 -2.37 -0.88
CA LEU A 96 9.40 -1.88 0.49
C LEU A 96 9.41 -3.01 1.54
N SER A 97 8.62 -4.06 1.32
CA SER A 97 8.60 -5.26 2.19
C SER A 97 9.95 -5.97 2.20
N SER A 98 10.54 -6.19 1.02
CA SER A 98 11.84 -6.86 0.89
C SER A 98 13.00 -6.13 1.59
N LEU A 99 12.85 -4.84 1.88
CA LEU A 99 13.89 -4.06 2.57
C LEU A 99 13.90 -4.29 4.08
N VAL A 100 12.83 -4.84 4.65
CA VAL A 100 12.61 -4.84 6.11
C VAL A 100 12.09 -6.15 6.70
N GLU A 101 11.74 -7.14 5.88
CA GLU A 101 11.24 -8.46 6.33
C GLU A 101 12.24 -9.21 7.24
N ASP A 102 13.52 -8.87 7.16
CA ASP A 102 14.57 -9.40 8.02
C ASP A 102 14.46 -8.89 9.47
N ARG A 103 13.90 -7.69 9.68
CA ARG A 103 13.81 -7.00 10.98
C ARG A 103 12.39 -6.83 11.53
N ALA A 104 11.38 -6.81 10.67
CA ALA A 104 9.98 -6.62 11.04
C ALA A 104 9.09 -7.74 10.51
N LEU A 105 7.92 -7.92 11.14
CA LEU A 105 6.82 -8.68 10.55
C LEU A 105 6.08 -7.77 9.58
N VAL A 106 5.81 -8.30 8.39
CA VAL A 106 5.16 -7.56 7.31
C VAL A 106 3.79 -8.16 7.06
N TYR A 107 2.75 -7.34 7.07
CA TYR A 107 1.38 -7.74 6.73
C TYR A 107 0.85 -6.90 5.56
N GLY A 108 0.30 -7.60 4.55
CA GLY A 108 -0.09 -6.98 3.28
C GLY A 108 1.04 -7.01 2.24
N PRO A 109 0.94 -6.22 1.16
CA PRO A 109 -0.13 -5.26 0.87
C PRO A 109 -1.47 -5.97 0.65
N LYS A 110 -2.52 -5.46 1.28
CA LYS A 110 -3.89 -5.98 1.18
C LYS A 110 -4.80 -4.94 0.55
N GLU A 111 -5.74 -5.35 -0.29
CA GLU A 111 -6.71 -4.40 -0.84
C GLU A 111 -7.45 -3.64 0.26
N GLN A 112 -7.61 -2.33 0.08
CA GLN A 112 -8.34 -1.47 1.01
C GLN A 112 -9.75 -2.01 1.29
N ARG A 113 -10.42 -2.54 0.25
CA ARG A 113 -11.74 -3.17 0.39
C ARG A 113 -11.72 -4.26 1.45
N ASP A 114 -10.79 -5.21 1.33
CA ASP A 114 -10.71 -6.35 2.24
C ASP A 114 -10.28 -5.94 3.64
N PHE A 115 -9.32 -4.99 3.73
CA PHE A 115 -8.87 -4.42 5.00
C PHE A 115 -10.03 -3.76 5.76
N LEU A 116 -10.76 -2.84 5.11
CA LEU A 116 -11.90 -2.14 5.73
C LEU A 116 -13.07 -3.08 6.05
N THR A 117 -13.31 -4.08 5.19
CA THR A 117 -14.34 -5.10 5.43
C THR A 117 -14.03 -5.90 6.69
N GLN A 118 -12.78 -6.34 6.89
CA GLN A 118 -12.36 -7.03 8.10
C GLN A 118 -12.43 -6.15 9.36
N LEU A 119 -12.28 -4.83 9.22
CA LEU A 119 -12.48 -3.87 10.31
C LEU A 119 -13.96 -3.56 10.61
N GLY A 120 -14.91 -4.13 9.86
CA GLY A 120 -16.35 -3.98 10.12
C GLY A 120 -16.94 -2.67 9.61
N ILE A 121 -16.41 -2.13 8.51
CA ILE A 121 -16.92 -0.88 7.90
C ILE A 121 -18.44 -0.92 7.61
N GLU A 122 -19.00 -2.06 7.24
CA GLU A 122 -20.44 -2.22 7.01
C GLU A 122 -21.27 -2.01 8.29
N HIS A 123 -20.81 -2.57 9.42
CA HIS A 123 -21.46 -2.36 10.72
C HIS A 123 -21.42 -0.88 11.11
N ARG A 124 -20.30 -0.20 10.84
CA ARG A 124 -20.18 1.24 11.07
C ARG A 124 -21.13 2.04 10.19
N LEU A 125 -21.23 1.73 8.90
CA LEU A 125 -22.18 2.37 7.98
C LEU A 125 -23.63 2.24 8.50
N ARG A 126 -24.06 1.02 8.84
CA ARG A 126 -25.42 0.76 9.36
C ARG A 126 -25.74 1.57 10.62
N ARG A 127 -24.75 1.76 11.50
CA ARG A 127 -24.91 2.60 12.70
C ARG A 127 -25.03 4.09 12.34
N LEU A 128 -24.19 4.57 11.42
CA LEU A 128 -24.21 5.96 10.97
C LEU A 128 -25.52 6.33 10.27
N LEU A 129 -26.05 5.45 9.42
CA LEU A 129 -27.32 5.70 8.72
C LEU A 129 -28.52 5.88 9.65
N LYS A 130 -28.50 5.22 10.83
CA LYS A 130 -29.57 5.33 11.83
C LYS A 130 -29.58 6.67 12.57
N ILE A 131 -28.46 7.38 12.60
CA ILE A 131 -28.32 8.66 13.30
C ILE A 131 -28.33 9.87 12.36
N CYS A 132 -28.38 9.65 11.04
CA CYS A 132 -28.50 10.73 10.08
C CYS A 132 -29.83 11.47 10.24
N GLU A 133 -29.76 12.79 10.17
CA GLU A 133 -30.92 13.67 10.37
C GLU A 133 -31.79 13.77 9.12
N ASN A 134 -31.18 13.58 7.94
CA ASN A 134 -31.87 13.70 6.66
C ASN A 134 -31.36 12.71 5.61
N ARG A 135 -32.12 12.59 4.53
CA ARG A 135 -31.87 11.66 3.43
C ARG A 135 -30.59 11.98 2.65
N GLU A 136 -30.27 13.26 2.46
CA GLU A 136 -29.07 13.69 1.73
C GLU A 136 -27.79 13.20 2.43
N GLN A 137 -27.72 13.30 3.76
CA GLN A 137 -26.61 12.76 4.54
C GLN A 137 -26.49 11.24 4.38
N GLN A 138 -27.62 10.52 4.39
CA GLN A 138 -27.62 9.07 4.18
C GLN A 138 -27.08 8.69 2.79
N GLU A 139 -27.54 9.37 1.75
CA GLU A 139 -27.10 9.15 0.37
C GLU A 139 -25.61 9.45 0.20
N ASN A 140 -25.12 10.54 0.80
CA ASN A 140 -23.69 10.88 0.80
C ASN A 140 -22.85 9.82 1.51
N LEU A 141 -23.27 9.32 2.68
CA LEU A 141 -22.56 8.24 3.39
C LEU A 141 -22.50 6.95 2.57
N ILE A 142 -23.61 6.55 1.94
CA ILE A 142 -23.66 5.37 1.08
C ILE A 142 -22.72 5.55 -0.11
N LYS A 143 -22.70 6.74 -0.73
CA LYS A 143 -21.80 7.06 -1.85
C LYS A 143 -20.32 6.98 -1.43
N SER A 144 -19.95 7.56 -0.29
CA SER A 144 -18.58 7.48 0.24
C SER A 144 -18.17 6.05 0.57
N TYR A 145 -19.05 5.27 1.19
CA TYR A 145 -18.82 3.83 1.44
C TYR A 145 -18.58 3.07 0.14
N ASN A 146 -19.45 3.26 -0.85
CA ASN A 146 -19.33 2.62 -2.17
C ASN A 146 -18.05 3.05 -2.89
N MET A 147 -17.60 4.29 -2.72
CA MET A 147 -16.33 4.75 -3.28
C MET A 147 -15.12 4.08 -2.61
N LEU A 148 -15.09 4.06 -1.27
CA LEU A 148 -14.01 3.46 -0.48
C LEU A 148 -13.84 1.96 -0.76
N LEU A 149 -14.95 1.24 -0.93
CA LEU A 149 -14.92 -0.18 -1.25
C LEU A 149 -14.91 -0.46 -2.74
N GLY A 150 -15.42 0.42 -3.59
CA GLY A 150 -15.52 0.23 -5.03
C GLY A 150 -14.17 0.38 -5.74
N ASP A 151 -14.05 1.41 -6.57
CA ASP A 151 -12.86 1.66 -7.41
C ASP A 151 -11.62 1.98 -6.57
N MET A 152 -11.73 2.73 -5.47
CA MET A 152 -10.59 2.94 -4.57
C MET A 152 -10.22 1.65 -3.82
N GLY A 153 -11.19 0.78 -3.56
CA GLY A 153 -11.02 -0.40 -2.72
C GLY A 153 -10.01 -1.41 -3.28
N THR A 154 -9.89 -1.50 -4.60
CA THR A 154 -8.92 -2.39 -5.26
C THR A 154 -7.58 -1.69 -5.54
N ARG A 155 -7.59 -0.38 -5.78
CA ARG A 155 -6.39 0.40 -6.12
C ARG A 155 -5.54 0.74 -4.90
N PHE A 156 -6.16 1.10 -3.78
CA PHE A 156 -5.45 1.31 -2.52
C PHE A 156 -5.11 -0.02 -1.87
N LYS A 157 -3.91 -0.05 -1.26
CA LYS A 157 -3.44 -1.14 -0.45
C LYS A 157 -3.17 -0.66 0.96
N ALA A 158 -3.53 -1.48 1.95
CA ALA A 158 -3.10 -1.36 3.33
C ALA A 158 -1.88 -2.27 3.55
N TRP A 159 -0.86 -1.73 4.22
CA TRP A 159 0.39 -2.42 4.52
C TRP A 159 0.83 -2.07 5.93
N ALA A 160 1.21 -3.05 6.72
CA ALA A 160 1.51 -2.86 8.14
C ALA A 160 2.81 -3.55 8.55
N LEU A 161 3.52 -2.89 9.46
CA LEU A 161 4.77 -3.38 10.04
C LEU A 161 4.64 -3.53 11.55
N PHE A 162 5.08 -4.68 12.06
CA PHE A 162 5.09 -5.00 13.49
C PHE A 162 6.48 -5.47 13.91
N PRO A 163 6.87 -5.28 15.18
CA PRO A 163 8.12 -5.83 15.69
C PRO A 163 8.02 -7.37 15.76
N LYS A 164 9.11 -8.07 15.44
CA LYS A 164 9.16 -9.54 15.48
C LYS A 164 8.88 -10.15 16.85
N THR A 165 9.05 -9.37 17.93
CA THR A 165 8.67 -9.78 19.29
C THR A 165 7.17 -10.08 19.44
N LEU A 166 6.30 -9.55 18.57
CA LEU A 166 4.86 -9.85 18.58
C LEU A 166 4.47 -11.09 17.75
N GLN A 167 5.41 -11.75 17.09
CA GLN A 167 5.12 -12.84 16.15
C GLN A 167 4.24 -13.93 16.76
N PHE A 168 4.64 -14.45 17.93
CA PHE A 168 3.91 -15.49 18.64
C PHE A 168 2.44 -15.11 18.90
N ILE A 169 2.19 -13.86 19.31
CA ILE A 169 0.84 -13.38 19.62
C ILE A 169 0.00 -13.23 18.35
N LEU A 170 0.59 -12.70 17.28
CA LEU A 170 -0.11 -12.46 16.02
C LEU A 170 -0.42 -13.77 15.29
N GLU A 171 0.48 -14.75 15.31
CA GLU A 171 0.24 -16.07 14.72
C GLU A 171 -0.92 -16.81 15.39
N GLN A 172 -1.00 -16.78 16.73
CA GLN A 172 -2.13 -17.35 17.47
C GLN A 172 -3.48 -16.71 17.14
N ARG A 173 -3.48 -15.48 16.62
CA ARG A 173 -4.68 -14.74 16.21
C ARG A 173 -4.97 -14.83 14.72
N GLY A 174 -4.14 -15.52 13.94
CA GLY A 174 -4.24 -15.54 12.48
C GLY A 174 -3.85 -14.21 11.81
N GLY A 175 -3.11 -13.35 12.52
CA GLY A 175 -2.65 -12.03 12.08
C GLY A 175 -3.27 -10.86 12.87
N PRO A 176 -2.81 -9.63 12.60
CA PRO A 176 -3.41 -8.42 13.16
C PRO A 176 -4.78 -8.16 12.52
N VAL A 177 -5.64 -7.45 13.27
CA VAL A 177 -6.98 -7.07 12.78
C VAL A 177 -6.86 -6.31 11.46
N GLY A 178 -7.70 -6.68 10.48
CA GLY A 178 -7.63 -6.13 9.12
C GLY A 178 -6.74 -6.93 8.17
N PHE A 179 -5.84 -7.78 8.69
CA PHE A 179 -4.90 -8.60 7.91
C PHE A 179 -5.06 -10.10 8.14
N LEU A 180 -6.20 -10.54 8.69
CA LEU A 180 -6.46 -11.95 8.94
C LEU A 180 -6.42 -12.74 7.64
N THR A 181 -5.67 -13.85 7.64
CA THR A 181 -5.70 -14.85 6.56
C THR A 181 -7.04 -15.57 6.60
N LYS A 182 -7.64 -15.84 5.44
CA LYS A 182 -8.96 -16.50 5.32
C LYS A 182 -8.96 -17.98 5.76
N GLU A 183 -7.83 -18.52 6.18
CA GLU A 183 -7.70 -19.90 6.63
C GLU A 183 -7.57 -19.93 8.15
N LEU A 184 -8.71 -20.20 8.79
CA LEU A 184 -8.89 -21.05 9.97
C LEU A 184 -10.41 -21.17 10.14
N LYS A 185 -11.04 -21.98 9.27
CA LYS A 185 -12.32 -22.60 9.57
C LYS A 185 -12.03 -24.08 9.78
N GLU A 186 -12.23 -24.48 11.03
CA GLU A 186 -12.43 -25.82 11.61
C GLU A 186 -12.13 -27.05 10.73
#